data_AF-A0A7Y2DHL3-F1
#
_entry.id   AF-A0A7Y2DHL3-F1
#
_cell.length_a   1.000
_cell.length_b   1.000
_cell.length_c   1.000
_cell.angle_alpha   90.00
_cell.angle_beta   90.00
_cell.angle_gamma   90.00
#
_symmetry.space_group_name_H-M   'P 1'
#
loop_
_entity.id
_entity.type
_entity.pdbx_description
1 polymer ?
#
loop_
_entity_poly.entity_id
_entity_poly.type
_entity_poly.pdbx_seq_one_letter_code
_entity_poly.pdbx_strand_id
1 'polypeptide(L)' 'MNITKKEIDSLNAVVTVEIAKEDYSEKVNSILNNYRKTANIPGFRKGHV' A
#
# COMPACT_ATOMS: atom_id res chain seq x y z
N MET A 1 -1.84 -5.52 -10.71
CA MET A 1 -2.85 -5.93 -9.71
C MET A 1 -3.94 -6.63 -10.48
N ASN A 2 -4.17 -7.91 -10.20
CA ASN A 2 -5.16 -8.71 -10.91
C ASN A 2 -6.31 -9.05 -9.97
N ILE A 3 -7.52 -8.59 -10.30
CA ILE A 3 -8.73 -8.87 -9.52
C ILE A 3 -9.55 -9.89 -10.31
N THR A 4 -9.77 -11.06 -9.74
CA THR A 4 -10.70 -12.04 -10.30
C THR A 4 -11.92 -12.13 -9.41
N LYS A 5 -13.08 -11.78 -9.98
CA LYS A 5 -14.38 -11.89 -9.30
C LYS A 5 -15.02 -13.21 -9.72
N LYS A 6 -15.21 -14.12 -8.77
CA LYS A 6 -16.06 -15.30 -8.96
C LYS A 6 -17.38 -15.06 -8.23
N GLU A 7 -18.45 -14.91 -8.99
CA GLU A 7 -19.81 -14.92 -8.44
C GLU A 7 -20.19 -16.38 -8.17
N ILE A 8 -20.38 -16.71 -6.89
CA ILE A 8 -20.71 -18.08 -6.44
C ILE A 8 -22.24 -18.23 -6.35
N ASP A 9 -22.96 -17.13 -6.07
CA ASP A 9 -24.42 -17.08 -6.02
C ASP A 9 -24.94 -15.63 -6.22
N SER A 10 -26.24 -15.44 -6.42
CA SER A 10 -26.92 -14.16 -6.62
C SER A 10 -26.67 -13.10 -5.52
N LEU A 11 -26.32 -13.55 -4.30
CA LEU A 11 -26.03 -12.69 -3.15
C LEU A 11 -24.54 -12.64 -2.80
N ASN A 12 -23.76 -13.64 -3.20
CA ASN A 12 -22.42 -13.87 -2.67
C ASN A 12 -21.38 -13.97 -3.79
N ALA A 13 -20.38 -13.09 -3.75
CA ALA A 13 -19.23 -13.11 -4.65
C ALA A 13 -17.94 -13.20 -3.84
N VAL A 14 -17.03 -14.08 -4.26
CA VAL A 14 -15.67 -14.14 -3.73
C VAL A 14 -14.75 -13.42 -4.69
N VAL A 15 -14.18 -12.33 -4.21
CA VAL A 15 -13.20 -11.52 -4.95
C VAL A 15 -11.82 -11.99 -4.54
N THR A 16 -11.10 -12.60 -5.47
CA THR A 16 -9.71 -12.99 -5.26
C THR A 16 -8.84 -11.89 -5.86
N VAL A 17 -8.08 -11.22 -4.99
CA VAL A 17 -7.15 -10.16 -5.40
C VAL A 17 -5.75 -10.75 -5.39
N GLU A 18 -5.16 -10.90 -6.57
CA GLU A 18 -3.75 -11.22 -6.73
C GLU A 18 -2.96 -9.90 -6.76
N ILE A 19 -2.20 -9.69 -5.69
CA ILE A 19 -1.35 -8.51 -5.51
C ILE A 19 0.09 -8.94 -5.81
N ALA A 20 0.68 -8.37 -6.87
CA ALA A 20 2.09 -8.53 -7.15
C ALA A 20 2.91 -7.50 -6.37
N LYS A 21 4.19 -7.77 -6.13
CA LYS A 21 5.06 -6.90 -5.30
C LYS A 21 5.21 -5.51 -5.91
N GLU A 22 5.18 -5.46 -7.23
CA GLU A 22 5.31 -4.27 -8.06
C GLU A 22 4.14 -3.30 -7.83
N ASP A 23 2.93 -3.81 -7.62
CA ASP A 23 1.68 -3.03 -7.52
C ASP A 23 1.62 -2.10 -6.31
N TYR A 24 2.30 -2.46 -5.22
CA TYR A 24 2.31 -1.66 -3.99
C TYR A 24 3.68 -1.05 -3.69
N SER A 25 4.73 -1.47 -4.38
CA SER A 25 6.10 -0.99 -4.12
C SER A 25 6.22 0.54 -4.25
N GLU A 26 5.61 1.13 -5.28
CA GLU A 26 5.66 2.57 -5.53
C GLU A 26 4.90 3.35 -4.45
N LYS A 27 3.73 2.84 -4.05
CA LYS A 27 2.92 3.44 -2.97
C LYS A 27 3.64 3.38 -1.63
N VAL A 28 4.28 2.26 -1.32
CA VAL A 28 5.08 2.10 -0.09
C VAL A 28 6.29 3.03 -0.10
N ASN A 29 7.02 3.12 -1.21
CA ASN A 29 8.16 4.02 -1.34
C ASN A 29 7.76 5.49 -1.18
N SER A 30 6.62 5.89 -1.77
CA SER A 30 6.07 7.23 -1.61
C SER A 30 5.72 7.55 -0.16
N ILE A 31 5.04 6.62 0.53
CA ILE A 31 4.69 6.78 1.94
C ILE A 31 5.93 6.86 2.83
N LEU A 32 6.92 5.99 2.61
CA LEU A 32 8.18 5.99 3.35
C LEU A 32 8.95 7.30 3.16
N ASN A 33 9.02 7.83 1.93
CA ASN A 33 9.65 9.11 1.65
C ASN A 33 8.92 10.29 2.30
N ASN A 34 7.59 10.27 2.32
CA ASN A 34 6.80 11.29 2.99
C ASN A 34 6.97 11.23 4.51
N TYR A 35 7.00 10.02 5.08
CA TYR A 35 7.25 9.81 6.50
C TYR A 35 8.64 10.35 6.89
N ARG A 36 9.69 9.98 6.15
CA ARG A 36 11.05 10.53 6.30
C ARG A 36 11.12 12.05 6.33
N LYS A 37 10.46 12.70 5.38
CA LYS A 37 10.44 14.18 5.26
C LYS A 37 9.66 14.87 6.39
N THR A 38 8.62 14.23 6.91
CA THR A 38 7.67 14.86 7.83
C THR A 38 7.85 14.43 9.28
N ALA A 39 8.57 13.33 9.52
CA ALA A 39 8.79 12.79 10.84
C ALA A 39 9.54 13.80 11.71
N ASN A 40 8.94 14.10 12.87
CA ASN A 40 9.57 14.86 13.94
C ASN A 40 10.06 13.87 14.99
N ILE A 41 11.26 13.32 14.76
CA ILE A 41 11.86 12.33 15.66
C ILE A 41 12.69 13.09 16.70
N PRO A 42 12.45 12.89 18.01
CA PRO A 42 13.23 13.52 19.07
C PRO A 42 14.73 13.26 18.87
N GLY A 43 15.53 14.33 18.84
CA GLY A 43 16.98 14.24 18.60
C GLY A 43 17.43 14.33 17.14
N PHE A 44 16.50 14.32 16.16
CA PHE A 44 16.80 14.50 14.74
C PHE A 44 16.16 15.77 14.18
N ARG A 45 16.88 16.50 13.32
CA ARG A 45 16.32 17.67 12.63
C ARG A 45 15.25 17.21 11.65
N LYS A 46 14.05 17.78 11.75
CA LYS A 46 12.89 17.48 10.90
C LYS A 46 13.28 17.39 9.42
N GLY A 47 12.97 16.27 8.78
CA GLY A 47 13.24 16.02 7.36
C GLY A 47 14.65 15.48 7.02
N HIS A 48 15.47 15.17 8.01
CA HIS A 48 16.74 14.43 7.85
C HIS A 48 16.69 13.08 8.58
N VAL A 49 15.76 12.23 8.12
CA VAL A 49 15.65 10.81 8.51
C VAL A 49 15.11 10.00 7.34
#